data_AF-A0AAU7CQL3-F1
#
_entry.id   AF-A0AAU7CQL3-F1
#
_cell.length_a   1.000
_cell.length_b   1.000
_cell.length_c   1.000
_cell.angle_alpha   90.00
_cell.angle_beta   90.00
_cell.angle_gamma   90.00
#
_symmetry.space_group_name_H-M   'P 1'
#
loop_
_entity.id
_entity.type
_entity.pdbx_description
1 polymer ?
#
loop_
_entity_poly.entity_id
_entity_poly.type
_entity_poly.pdbx_seq_one_letter_code
_entity_poly.pdbx_strand_id
1 'polypeptide(L)' 'MNDGQLWNIPRAARALGKEKNRRLIHKLILAKGIKHRMCGREIILEQEGFEELKIAVAEWDSRPILSRMTASA' A
#
# COMPACT_ATOMS: atom_id res chain seq x y z
N MET A 1 0.50 -21.83 -16.63
CA MET A 1 -0.03 -21.68 -15.26
C MET A 1 0.60 -20.43 -14.68
N ASN A 2 -0.18 -19.38 -14.46
CA ASN A 2 0.26 -18.27 -13.62
C ASN A 2 -0.15 -18.66 -12.21
N ASP A 3 0.77 -19.21 -11.42
CA ASP A 3 0.62 -19.21 -9.97
C ASP A 3 0.48 -17.75 -9.57
N GLY A 4 -0.76 -17.33 -9.31
CA GLY A 4 -1.08 -15.94 -9.02
C GLY A 4 -0.13 -15.44 -7.95
N GLN A 5 0.74 -14.49 -8.31
CA GLN A 5 1.76 -14.03 -7.40
C GLN A 5 1.08 -13.45 -6.17
N LEU A 6 1.53 -13.85 -4.98
CA LEU A 6 0.98 -13.40 -3.71
C LEU A 6 1.99 -12.48 -3.03
N TRP A 7 1.52 -11.32 -2.60
CA TRP A 7 2.34 -10.32 -1.90
C TRP A 7 1.83 -10.13 -0.47
N ASN A 8 2.61 -10.60 0.50
CA ASN A 8 2.45 -10.12 1.87
C ASN A 8 3.00 -8.69 2.02
N ILE A 9 2.72 -8.02 3.14
CA ILE A 9 3.13 -6.63 3.35
C ILE A 9 4.64 -6.41 3.17
N PRO A 10 5.55 -7.24 3.75
CA PRO A 10 6.98 -7.08 3.52
C PRO A 10 7.38 -7.19 2.04
N ARG A 11 6.83 -8.17 1.32
CA ARG A 11 7.12 -8.39 -0.11
C ARG A 11 6.56 -7.26 -0.97
N ALA A 12 5.33 -6.81 -0.71
CA ALA A 12 4.73 -5.66 -1.37
C ALA A 12 5.56 -4.39 -1.14
N ALA A 13 5.92 -4.12 0.12
CA ALA A 13 6.74 -2.96 0.47
C ALA A 13 8.10 -2.97 -0.24
N ARG A 14 8.75 -4.14 -0.34
CA ARG A 14 10.01 -4.29 -1.09
C ARG A 14 9.82 -4.06 -2.59
N ALA A 15 8.78 -4.65 -3.19
CA ALA A 15 8.47 -4.49 -4.61
C ALA A 15 8.18 -3.02 -4.98
N LEU A 16 7.68 -2.22 -4.03
CA LEU A 16 7.41 -0.79 -4.20
C LEU A 16 8.60 0.11 -3.84
N GLY A 17 9.75 -0.44 -3.41
CA GLY A 17 10.88 0.34 -2.92
C GLY A 17 10.63 1.05 -1.58
N LYS A 18 9.61 0.62 -0.82
CA LYS A 18 9.14 1.23 0.42
C LYS A 18 9.32 0.30 1.64
N GLU A 19 10.42 -0.47 1.70
CA GLU A 19 10.70 -1.47 2.76
C GLU A 19 10.60 -0.90 4.20
N LYS A 20 11.00 0.36 4.38
CA LYS A 20 10.93 1.07 5.68
C LYS A 20 9.52 1.53 6.05
N ASN A 21 8.58 1.53 5.10
CA ASN A 21 7.22 2.07 5.25
C ASN A 21 6.16 0.97 5.33
N ARG A 22 6.50 -0.24 5.79
CA ARG A 22 5.56 -1.36 5.96
C ARG A 22 4.27 -1.01 6.71
N ARG A 23 4.37 -0.18 7.76
CA ARG A 23 3.21 0.32 8.52
C ARG A 23 2.29 1.20 7.67
N LEU A 24 2.85 2.03 6.80
CA LEU A 24 2.09 2.86 5.88
C LEU A 24 1.38 1.98 4.85
N ILE A 25 2.09 1.01 4.26
CA ILE A 25 1.50 0.05 3.31
C ILE A 25 0.30 -0.66 3.94
N HIS A 26 0.45 -1.18 5.16
CA HIS A 26 -0.65 -1.80 5.90
C HIS A 26 -1.84 -0.84 6.08
N LYS A 27 -1.59 0.41 6.49
CA LYS A 27 -2.64 1.42 6.64
C LYS A 27 -3.32 1.76 5.32
N LEU A 28 -2.56 1.87 4.22
CA LEU A 28 -3.12 2.15 2.89
C LEU A 28 -4.04 1.04 2.42
N ILE A 29 -3.64 -0.23 2.62
CA ILE A 29 -4.47 -1.39 2.28
C ILE A 29 -5.82 -1.32 3.00
N LEU A 30 -5.80 -1.09 4.31
CA LEU A 30 -7.02 -1.03 5.12
C LEU A 30 -7.85 0.22 4.83
N ALA A 31 -7.23 1.40 4.71
CA ALA A 31 -7.93 2.67 4.56
C ALA A 31 -8.56 2.85 3.17
N LYS A 32 -7.92 2.31 2.13
CA LYS A 32 -8.44 2.36 0.74
C LYS A 32 -9.33 1.16 0.42
N GLY A 33 -9.46 0.18 1.31
CA GLY A 33 -10.25 -1.02 1.07
C GLY A 33 -9.69 -1.91 -0.05
N ILE A 34 -8.36 -1.89 -0.24
CA ILE A 34 -7.67 -2.63 -1.31
C ILE A 34 -7.98 -4.12 -1.17
N LYS A 35 -8.23 -4.81 -2.28
CA LYS A 35 -8.58 -6.24 -2.26
C LYS A 35 -7.44 -7.07 -1.67
N HIS A 36 -7.74 -7.81 -0.61
CA HIS A 36 -6.76 -8.65 0.06
C HIS A 36 -7.43 -9.87 0.71
N ARG A 37 -6.60 -10.87 1.01
CA ARG A 37 -6.98 -12.04 1.82
C ARG A 37 -6.25 -11.99 3.15
N MET A 38 -6.95 -12.38 4.22
CA MET A 38 -6.33 -12.61 5.52
C MET A 38 -5.82 -14.05 5.61
N CYS A 39 -4.54 -14.22 5.90
CA CYS A 39 -3.93 -15.51 6.21
C CYS A 39 -3.40 -15.45 7.65
N GLY A 40 -4.22 -15.90 8.60
CA GLY A 40 -3.95 -15.71 10.03
C GLY A 40 -3.93 -14.22 10.40
N ARG A 41 -2.75 -13.70 10.76
CA ARG A 41 -2.53 -12.27 11.08
C ARG A 41 -1.87 -11.48 9.95
N GLU A 42 -1.60 -12.12 8.82
CA GLU A 42 -0.96 -11.47 7.67
C GLU A 42 -1.98 -11.13 6.59
N ILE A 43 -1.82 -9.93 6.02
CA ILE A 43 -2.51 -9.50 4.81
C ILE A 43 -1.73 -10.01 3.60
N ILE A 44 -2.43 -10.72 2.72
CA ILE A 44 -1.90 -11.22 1.45
C ILE A 44 -2.68 -10.55 0.31
N LEU A 45 -1.96 -9.88 -0.57
CA LEU A 45 -2.48 -9.29 -1.79
C LEU A 45 -2.32 -10.27 -2.94
N GLU A 46 -3.38 -10.38 -3.74
CA GLU A 46 -3.34 -10.99 -5.08
C GLU A 46 -2.95 -9.90 -6.11
N GLN A 47 -2.83 -10.27 -7.38
CA GLN A 47 -2.42 -9.37 -8.47
C GLN A 47 -3.22 -8.06 -8.48
N GLU A 48 -4.54 -8.17 -8.44
CA GLU A 48 -5.46 -7.02 -8.47
C GLU A 48 -5.22 -6.07 -7.29
N GLY A 49 -5.17 -6.61 -6.06
CA GLY A 49 -4.91 -5.82 -4.87
C GLY A 49 -3.52 -5.17 -4.86
N PHE A 50 -2.53 -5.81 -5.48
CA PHE A 50 -1.20 -5.23 -5.61
C PHE A 50 -1.16 -4.08 -6.64
N GLU A 51 -1.94 -4.15 -7.72
CA GLU A 51 -2.11 -3.01 -8.65
C GLU A 51 -2.80 -1.82 -7.96
N GLU A 52 -3.86 -2.06 -7.19
CA GLU A 52 -4.53 -1.01 -6.42
C GLU A 52 -3.58 -0.38 -5.40
N LEU A 53 -2.76 -1.19 -4.73
CA LEU A 53 -1.76 -0.70 -3.80
C LEU A 53 -0.70 0.19 -4.49
N LYS A 54 -0.27 -0.16 -5.71
CA LYS A 54 0.65 0.68 -6.48
C LYS A 54 0.09 2.08 -6.70
N ILE A 55 -1.19 2.17 -7.08
CA ILE A 55 -1.89 3.44 -7.28
C ILE A 55 -1.98 4.20 -5.95
N ALA A 56 -2.40 3.54 -4.87
CA ALA A 56 -2.55 4.17 -3.56
C ALA A 56 -1.23 4.72 -3.00
N VAL A 57 -0.12 4.02 -3.22
CA VAL A 57 1.22 4.49 -2.82
C VAL A 57 1.67 5.65 -3.70
N ALA A 58 1.43 5.61 -5.00
CA ALA A 58 1.73 6.72 -5.91
C ALA A 58 0.92 7.98 -5.55
N GLU A 59 -0.38 7.83 -5.22
CA GLU A 59 -1.21 8.92 -4.71
C GLU A 59 -0.65 9.49 -3.40
N TRP A 60 -0.21 8.63 -2.48
CA TRP A 60 0.37 9.07 -1.22
C TRP A 60 1.71 9.81 -1.41
N ASP A 61 2.54 9.36 -2.34
CA ASP A 61 3.83 9.97 -2.67
C ASP A 61 3.66 11.31 -3.41
N SER A 62 2.65 11.38 -4.28
CA SER A 62 2.28 12.57 -5.05
C SER A 62 1.51 13.62 -4.24
N ARG A 63 0.94 13.25 -3.08
CA ARG A 63 0.42 14.24 -2.13
C ARG A 63 1.59 15.13 -1.76
N PRO A 64 1.56 16.43 -2.11
CA PRO A 64 2.64 17.30 -1.73
C PRO A 64 2.71 17.31 -0.20
N ILE A 65 3.86 17.67 0.35
CA ILE A 65 4.02 18.04 1.76
C ILE A 65 3.19 19.32 2.03
N LEU A 66 1.87 19.28 1.80
CA LEU A 66 0.91 20.32 2.12
C LEU A 66 0.37 20.05 3.51
N SER A 67 1.28 20.11 4.46
CA SER A 67 0.96 20.51 5.83
C SER A 67 1.99 21.55 6.27
N ARG A 68 2.14 22.63 5.48
CA ARG A 68 2.63 23.93 5.95
C ARG A 68 2.36 25.09 4.98
N MET A 69 1.12 25.33 4.61
CA MET A 69 0.58 26.59 4.03
C MET A 69 -0.89 26.28 3.70
N THR A 70 -1.83 26.40 4.62
CA THR A 70 -2.42 27.69 5.02
C THR A 70 -3.17 27.58 6.36
N ALA A 71 -2.87 28.51 7.28
CA ALA A 71 -3.71 29.10 8.33
C ALA A 71 -2.74 29.78 9.32
N SER A 72 -2.58 31.09 9.35
CA SER A 72 -3.65 32.07 9.56
C SER A 72 -3.57 33.28 8.63
N ALA A 73 -4.75 33.92 8.56
CA ALA A 73 -5.08 35.23 8.02
C ALA A 73 -4.06 36.34 8.30
#